data_AF-A0A075KBW7-F1
#
_entry.id   AF-A0A075KBW7-F1
#
_cell.length_a   1.000
_cell.length_b   1.000
_cell.length_c   1.000
_cell.angle_alpha   90.00
_cell.angle_beta   90.00
_cell.angle_gamma   90.00
#
_symmetry.space_group_name_H-M   'P 1'
#
loop_
_entity.id
_entity.type
_entity.pdbx_description
1 polymer ?
#
loop_
_entity_poly.entity_id
_entity_poly.type
_entity_poly.pdbx_seq_one_letter_code
_entity_poly.pdbx_strand_id
1 'polypeptide(L)' 'MAELKLRVVAYEKQKDMHHCIELPDGSTVDNAISEVVEGQAKYGSAWIEIYENGNWEKYLD' A
#
# COMPACT_ATOMS: atom_id res chain seq x y z
N MET A 1 -8.39 2.02 20.96
CA MET A 1 -7.12 1.77 20.24
C MET A 1 -7.33 2.26 18.83
N ALA A 2 -6.40 3.04 18.26
CA ALA A 2 -6.53 3.45 16.87
C ALA A 2 -6.35 2.21 15.98
N GLU A 3 -7.32 1.92 15.13
CA GLU A 3 -7.21 0.86 14.13
C GLU A 3 -6.24 1.33 13.06
N LEU A 4 -4.98 0.88 13.15
CA LEU A 4 -4.00 1.05 12.08
C LEU A 4 -4.40 0.11 10.94
N LYS A 5 -4.86 0.67 9.82
CA LYS A 5 -5.10 -0.07 8.58
C LYS A 5 -3.99 0.25 7.60
N LEU A 6 -3.48 -0.77 6.94
CA LEU A 6 -2.43 -0.65 5.94
C LEU A 6 -2.98 -1.08 4.58
N ARG A 7 -2.56 -0.39 3.53
CA ARG A 7 -2.77 -0.85 2.16
C ARG A 7 -1.53 -0.60 1.32
N VAL A 8 -1.34 -1.42 0.30
CA VAL A 8 -0.39 -1.16 -0.77
C VAL A 8 -1.15 -0.64 -1.98
N VAL A 9 -0.67 0.46 -2.53
CA VAL A 9 -1.16 1.01 -3.79
C VAL A 9 -0.08 0.80 -4.84
N ALA A 10 -0.41 0.07 -5.90
CA ALA A 10 0.45 -0.11 -7.06
C ALA A 10 -0.11 0.64 -8.26
N TYR A 11 0.74 1.43 -8.94
CA TYR A 11 0.38 2.20 -10.12
C TYR A 11 1.00 1.58 -11.37
N GLU A 12 0.14 1.15 -12.30
CA GLU A 12 0.51 0.59 -13.58
C GLU A 12 0.47 1.67 -14.66
N LYS A 13 1.60 2.36 -14.86
CA LYS A 13 1.71 3.50 -15.78
C LYS A 13 1.25 3.18 -17.22
N GLN A 14 1.47 1.95 -17.69
CA GLN A 14 1.08 1.55 -19.05
C GLN A 14 -0.43 1.57 -19.28
N LYS A 15 -1.22 1.37 -18.21
CA LYS A 15 -2.69 1.31 -18.27
C LYS A 15 -3.36 2.48 -17.54
N ASP A 16 -2.57 3.37 -16.95
CA ASP A 16 -3.03 4.45 -16.08
C ASP A 16 -3.98 3.96 -14.97
N MET A 17 -3.61 2.84 -14.33
CA MET A 17 -4.49 2.14 -13.38
C MET A 17 -3.82 1.99 -12.02
N HIS A 18 -4.61 2.19 -10.96
CA HIS A 18 -4.21 1.95 -9.58
C HIS A 18 -4.79 0.62 -9.09
N HIS A 19 -3.96 -0.20 -8.46
CA HIS A 19 -4.33 -1.44 -7.80
C HIS A 19 -4.14 -1.24 -6.29
N CYS A 20 -5.21 -1.42 -5.52
CA CYS A 20 -5.16 -1.28 -4.06
C CYS A 20 -5.28 -2.66 -3.40
N ILE A 21 -4.34 -2.97 -2.52
CA ILE A 21 -4.29 -4.23 -1.76
C ILE A 21 -4.37 -3.85 -0.30
N GLU A 22 -5.54 -4.04 0.31
CA GLU A 22 -5.70 -3.82 1.76
C GLU A 22 -5.11 -5.01 2.52
N LEU A 23 -4.27 -4.72 3.51
CA LEU A 23 -3.70 -5.75 4.37
C LEU A 23 -4.66 -6.10 5.51
N PRO A 24 -4.63 -7.34 6.01
CA PRO A 24 -5.40 -7.74 7.19
C PRO A 24 -5.09 -6.88 8.42
N ASP A 25 -6.07 -6.73 9.30
CA ASP A 25 -5.90 -6.03 10.58
C ASP A 25 -4.75 -6.64 11.39
N GLY A 26 -3.92 -5.78 12.00
CA GLY A 26 -2.74 -6.21 12.74
C GLY A 26 -1.51 -6.52 11.87
N SER A 27 -1.61 -6.36 10.55
CA SER A 27 -0.44 -6.39 9.67
C SER A 27 0.54 -5.26 10.02
N THR A 28 1.82 -5.52 9.83
CA THR A 28 2.87 -4.51 10.05
C THR A 28 3.33 -3.90 8.74
N VAL A 29 4.13 -2.83 8.84
CA VAL A 29 4.80 -2.23 7.68
C VAL A 29 5.68 -3.26 6.96
N ASP A 30 6.32 -4.20 7.68
CA ASP A 30 7.15 -5.25 7.08
C ASP A 30 6.33 -6.19 6.18
N ASN A 31 5.10 -6.52 6.59
CA ASN A 31 4.17 -7.27 5.75
C ASN A 31 3.85 -6.48 4.46
N ALA A 32 3.60 -5.18 4.58
CA ALA A 32 3.29 -4.33 3.43
C ALA A 32 4.49 -4.08 2.51
N ILE A 33 5.73 -4.10 3.02
CA ILE A 33 6.94 -3.97 2.19
C ILE A 33 7.04 -5.13 1.19
N SER A 34 6.72 -6.35 1.59
CA SER A 34 6.75 -7.51 0.67
C SER A 34 5.79 -7.30 -0.51
N GLU A 35 4.57 -6.85 -0.22
CA GLU A 35 3.55 -6.52 -1.22
C GLU A 35 3.95 -5.33 -2.11
N VAL A 36 4.66 -4.33 -1.56
CA VAL A 36 5.22 -3.22 -2.35
C VAL A 36 6.26 -3.72 -3.34
N VAL A 37 7.17 -4.60 -2.92
CA VAL A 37 8.21 -5.14 -3.81
C VAL A 37 7.58 -5.92 -4.95
N GLU A 38 6.58 -6.76 -4.67
CA GLU A 38 5.83 -7.48 -5.70
C GLU A 38 5.05 -6.52 -6.63
N GLY A 39 4.41 -5.50 -6.05
CA GLY A 39 3.69 -4.47 -6.78
C GLY A 39 4.60 -3.66 -7.71
N GLN A 40 5.78 -3.27 -7.24
CA GLN A 40 6.79 -2.57 -8.05
C GLN A 40 7.30 -3.45 -9.19
N ALA A 41 7.58 -4.73 -8.93
CA ALA A 41 8.02 -5.66 -9.96
C ALA A 41 6.96 -5.89 -11.04
N LYS A 42 5.68 -5.90 -10.67
CA LYS A 42 4.56 -6.20 -11.58
C LYS A 42 4.01 -4.96 -12.30
N TYR A 43 3.87 -3.84 -11.61
CA TYR A 43 3.16 -2.65 -12.10
C TYR A 43 4.10 -1.45 -12.35
N GLY A 44 5.32 -1.49 -11.82
CA GLY A 44 6.36 -0.49 -12.03
C GLY A 44 6.50 0.51 -10.88
N SER A 45 5.39 0.87 -10.22
CA SER A 45 5.42 1.72 -9.03
C SER A 45 4.47 1.16 -7.97
N ALA A 46 4.89 1.11 -6.72
CA ALA A 46 3.99 0.81 -5.61
C ALA A 46 4.49 1.46 -4.32
N TRP A 47 3.56 1.79 -3.42
CA TRP A 47 3.81 2.42 -2.13
C TRP A 47 2.82 1.95 -1.06
N ILE A 48 3.16 2.20 0.20
CA ILE A 48 2.30 1.91 1.35
C ILE A 48 1.48 3.16 1.66
N GLU A 49 0.20 2.96 1.93
CA GLU A 49 -0.65 3.96 2.57
C GLU A 49 -1.14 3.44 3.92
N ILE A 50 -1.13 4.31 4.91
CA ILE A 50 -1.57 4.03 6.27
C ILE A 50 -2.83 4.84 6.52
N TYR A 51 -3.83 4.21 7.10
CA TYR A 51 -5.05 4.87 7.53
C TYR A 51 -4.86 5.44 8.93
N GLU A 52 -4.70 6.76 9.03
CA GLU A 52 -4.64 7.49 10.29
C GLU A 52 -5.59 8.69 10.26
N ASN A 53 -6.21 9.01 11.40
CA ASN A 53 -7.10 10.17 11.55
C ASN A 53 -8.25 10.26 10.52
N GLY A 54 -8.71 9.11 10.01
CA GLY A 54 -9.80 9.05 9.04
C GLY A 54 -9.37 9.18 7.58
N ASN A 55 -8.07 9.31 7.30
CA ASN A 55 -7.51 9.51 5.96
C ASN A 55 -6.40 8.49 5.66
N TRP A 56 -6.20 8.23 4.37
CA TRP A 56 -5.07 7.43 3.88
C TRP A 56 -3.89 8.35 3.57
N GLU A 57 -2.75 8.11 4.21
CA GLU A 57 -1.52 8.87 4.01
C GLU A 57 -0.42 7.98 3.44
N LYS A 58 0.29 8.47 2.42
CA LYS A 58 1.42 7.77 1.80
C LYS A 58 2.62 7.76 2.76
N TYR A 59 3.13 6.57 3.07
CA TYR A 59 4.15 6.39 4.09
C TYR A 59 5.58 6.25 3.54
N LEU A 60 5.74 5.81 2.29
CA LEU A 60 7.04 5.65 1.63
C LEU A 60 6.93 6.07 0.15
N ASP A 61 7.84 6.93 -0.30
CA ASP A 61 8.07 7.29 -1.71
C ASP A 61 9.31 6.56 -2.24
#